data_AF-H9FD90-F1
#
_entry.id   AF-H9FD90-F1
#
_cell.length_a   1.000
_cell.length_b   1.000
_cell.length_c   1.000
_cell.angle_alpha   90.00
_cell.angle_beta   90.00
_cell.angle_gamma   90.00
#
_symmetry.space_group_name_H-M   'P 1'
#
loop_
_entity.id
_entity.type
_entity.pdbx_description
1 polymer ?
#
loop_
_entity_poly.entity_id
_entity_poly.type
_entity_poly.pdbx_seq_one_letter_code
_entity_poly.pdbx_strand_id
1 'polypeptide(L)'
;RLFRFRVPPDTVLLRWLLQVSREGGTACTDAEITVHFRSGAPPVINPLGTSFPDDTSVQPSFQVRVPLSAAPLSNASVNVSHPAPGDWFVAAHLPPSSQKIELKGLAPTCAYVFQPDLLVTRVVEISVMEPDVPLPHTLLSHPSYLKVFVPDYTRELLLELRDCVSSGSLGCPVSLTVGPVTLPSNFQKVLTCTSAPWPCRLLLPSPPWDRWRQVTAE
;
A
#
# COMPACT_ATOMS: atom_id res chain seq x y z
N ARG A 1 -19.61 -3.04 -2.97
CA ARG A 1 -19.03 -4.41 -3.08
C ARG A 1 -17.71 -4.45 -2.31
N LEU A 2 -17.37 -5.55 -1.63
CA LEU A 2 -16.16 -5.72 -0.82
C LEU A 2 -15.32 -6.89 -1.35
N PHE A 3 -14.01 -6.69 -1.46
CA PHE A 3 -13.03 -7.67 -1.93
C PHE A 3 -11.89 -7.76 -0.91
N ARG A 4 -11.36 -8.98 -0.74
CA ARG A 4 -10.19 -9.26 0.11
C ARG A 4 -9.09 -9.82 -0.78
N PHE A 5 -7.90 -9.26 -0.64
CA PHE A 5 -6.69 -9.73 -1.29
C PHE A 5 -5.63 -10.03 -0.24
N ARG A 6 -4.75 -10.98 -0.52
CA ARG A 6 -3.63 -11.30 0.35
C ARG A 6 -2.33 -10.91 -0.32
N VAL A 7 -1.63 -9.95 0.27
CA VAL A 7 -0.33 -9.49 -0.17
C VAL A 7 0.75 -10.37 0.46
N PRO A 8 1.56 -11.08 -0.34
CA PRO A 8 2.66 -11.89 0.17
C PRO A 8 3.75 -11.05 0.85
N PRO A 9 4.57 -11.65 1.72
CA PRO A 9 5.82 -11.02 2.16
C PRO A 9 6.76 -10.74 0.99
N ASP A 10 7.77 -9.90 1.23
CA ASP A 10 8.82 -9.51 0.28
C ASP A 10 8.27 -8.83 -1.01
N THR A 11 7.07 -8.26 -0.91
CA THR A 11 6.46 -7.46 -1.97
C THR A 11 7.06 -6.05 -1.96
N VAL A 12 7.56 -5.60 -3.11
CA VAL A 12 8.16 -4.27 -3.28
C VAL A 12 7.20 -3.27 -3.94
N LEU A 13 6.24 -3.77 -4.71
CA LEU A 13 5.24 -2.96 -5.41
C LEU A 13 3.91 -3.71 -5.52
N LEU A 14 2.83 -3.03 -5.13
CA LEU A 14 1.47 -3.40 -5.51
C LEU A 14 0.98 -2.48 -6.60
N ARG A 15 0.26 -3.05 -7.56
CA ARG A 15 -0.53 -2.31 -8.53
C ARG A 15 -1.95 -2.86 -8.55
N TRP A 16 -2.89 -2.00 -8.17
CA TRP A 16 -4.32 -2.25 -8.33
C TRP A 16 -4.74 -1.82 -9.72
N LEU A 17 -5.43 -2.69 -10.45
CA LEU A 17 -6.18 -2.33 -11.66
C LEU A 17 -7.66 -2.38 -11.34
N LEU A 18 -8.33 -1.25 -11.54
CA LEU A 18 -9.73 -1.08 -11.19
C LEU A 18 -10.51 -0.97 -12.49
N GLN A 19 -11.22 -2.03 -12.85
CA GLN A 19 -12.07 -2.04 -14.03
C GLN A 19 -13.51 -1.87 -13.61
N VAL A 20 -14.18 -0.91 -14.24
CA VAL A 20 -15.62 -0.69 -14.10
C VAL A 20 -16.23 -0.79 -15.48
N SER A 21 -17.22 -1.65 -15.64
CA SER A 21 -18.01 -1.73 -16.87
C SER A 21 -19.50 -1.53 -16.62
N ARG A 22 -20.18 -1.05 -17.65
CA ARG A 22 -21.63 -0.90 -17.72
C ARG A 22 -22.19 -2.03 -18.58
N GLU A 23 -22.94 -2.93 -17.98
CA GLU A 23 -23.42 -4.16 -18.64
C GLU A 23 -24.77 -3.95 -19.36
N GLY A 24 -25.51 -2.87 -19.07
CA GLY A 24 -26.78 -2.59 -19.74
C GLY A 24 -27.33 -1.17 -19.54
N GLY A 25 -28.20 -0.75 -20.46
CA GLY A 25 -28.96 0.50 -20.44
C GLY A 25 -28.42 1.60 -21.37
N THR A 26 -29.18 1.94 -22.42
CA THR A 26 -28.84 3.02 -23.37
C THR A 26 -29.04 4.44 -22.81
N ALA A 27 -29.63 4.55 -21.62
CA ALA A 27 -29.99 5.82 -20.97
C ALA A 27 -29.47 5.92 -19.52
N CYS A 28 -28.29 5.36 -19.25
CA CYS A 28 -27.64 5.49 -17.95
C CYS A 28 -26.83 6.78 -17.88
N THR A 29 -27.09 7.60 -16.86
CA THR A 29 -26.32 8.83 -16.60
C THR A 29 -24.88 8.49 -16.25
N ASP A 30 -24.01 9.49 -16.39
CA ASP A 30 -22.65 9.42 -15.87
C ASP A 30 -22.68 9.15 -14.37
N ALA A 31 -21.73 8.33 -13.92
CA ALA A 31 -21.65 7.87 -12.56
C ALA A 31 -20.22 7.99 -12.03
N GLU A 32 -20.06 8.28 -10.74
CA GLU A 32 -18.77 8.29 -10.07
C GLU A 32 -18.71 7.13 -9.06
N ILE A 33 -17.73 6.24 -9.23
CA ILE A 33 -17.51 5.12 -8.33
C ILE A 33 -16.37 5.48 -7.39
N THR A 34 -16.65 5.45 -6.09
CA THR A 34 -15.61 5.64 -5.07
C THR A 34 -15.12 4.29 -4.59
N VAL A 35 -13.81 4.07 -4.70
CA VAL A 35 -13.13 2.83 -4.30
C VAL A 35 -12.25 3.13 -3.09
N HIS A 36 -12.47 2.41 -2.00
CA HIS A 36 -11.77 2.53 -0.72
C HIS A 36 -10.80 1.37 -0.54
N PHE A 37 -9.60 1.67 -0.02
CA PHE A 37 -8.53 0.73 0.26
C PHE A 37 -8.16 0.79 1.73
N ARG A 38 -7.92 -0.39 2.33
CA ARG A 38 -7.38 -0.47 3.68
C ARG A 38 -6.60 -1.77 3.90
N SER A 39 -5.42 -1.66 4.52
CA SER A 39 -4.64 -2.80 4.99
C SER A 39 -5.16 -3.31 6.34
N GLY A 40 -5.17 -4.63 6.52
CA GLY A 40 -5.46 -5.33 7.79
C GLY A 40 -6.94 -5.50 8.12
N ALA A 41 -7.83 -4.62 7.65
CA ALA A 41 -9.26 -4.69 7.95
C ALA A 41 -10.11 -4.01 6.85
N PRO A 42 -11.40 -4.34 6.74
CA PRO A 42 -12.33 -3.64 5.86
C PRO A 42 -12.34 -2.12 6.12
N PRO A 43 -12.46 -1.27 5.08
CA PRO A 43 -12.54 0.18 5.24
C PRO A 43 -13.85 0.58 5.93
N VAL A 44 -13.75 1.55 6.85
CA VAL A 44 -14.93 2.18 7.45
C VAL A 44 -15.39 3.28 6.50
N ILE A 45 -16.58 3.12 5.92
CA ILE A 45 -17.13 4.03 4.91
C ILE A 45 -18.36 4.72 5.50
N ASN A 46 -18.39 6.05 5.46
CA ASN A 46 -19.49 6.86 5.97
C ASN A 46 -20.08 7.74 4.84
N PRO A 47 -20.93 7.17 3.98
CA PRO A 47 -21.47 7.89 2.82
C PRO A 47 -22.49 8.97 3.23
N LEU A 48 -23.09 8.86 4.42
CA LEU A 48 -24.11 9.79 4.91
C LEU A 48 -23.53 10.99 5.67
N GLY A 49 -22.21 10.99 5.93
CA GLY A 49 -21.54 12.06 6.66
C GLY A 49 -21.97 12.19 8.13
N THR A 50 -22.51 11.12 8.73
CA THR A 50 -22.93 11.12 10.14
C THR A 50 -21.72 11.06 11.07
N SER A 51 -21.74 11.72 12.22
CA SER A 51 -20.63 11.60 13.17
C SER A 51 -20.59 10.21 13.81
N PHE A 52 -19.37 9.68 14.00
CA PHE A 52 -19.16 8.58 14.92
C PHE A 52 -19.19 9.12 16.35
N PRO A 53 -19.58 8.31 17.36
CA PRO A 53 -19.45 8.70 18.76
C PRO A 53 -18.02 9.13 19.10
N ASP A 54 -17.85 10.11 20.00
CA ASP A 54 -16.54 10.73 20.31
C ASP A 54 -15.49 9.71 20.79
N ASP A 55 -15.92 8.65 21.47
CA ASP A 55 -15.03 7.58 21.96
C ASP A 55 -14.62 6.56 20.87
N THR A 56 -15.04 6.78 19.61
CA THR A 56 -14.76 5.85 18.51
C THR A 56 -13.53 6.28 17.73
N SER A 57 -12.43 5.54 17.86
CA SER A 57 -11.27 5.71 16.98
C SER A 57 -11.54 5.09 15.61
N VAL A 58 -11.76 5.93 14.60
CA VAL A 58 -11.94 5.50 13.21
C VAL A 58 -10.67 5.79 12.42
N GLN A 59 -10.07 4.74 11.87
CA GLN A 59 -8.94 4.91 10.94
C GLN A 59 -9.45 5.27 9.55
N PRO A 60 -8.91 6.32 8.91
CA PRO A 60 -9.31 6.72 7.57
C PRO A 60 -8.89 5.66 6.54
N SER A 61 -9.74 5.45 5.52
CA SER A 61 -9.40 4.66 4.34
C SER A 61 -8.85 5.55 3.23
N PHE A 62 -7.90 5.06 2.45
CA PHE A 62 -7.51 5.73 1.21
C PHE A 62 -8.60 5.51 0.15
N GLN A 63 -8.90 6.53 -0.66
CA GLN A 63 -9.97 6.44 -1.65
C GLN A 63 -9.58 7.03 -3.00
N VAL A 64 -10.12 6.43 -4.07
CA VAL A 64 -9.98 6.89 -5.45
C VAL A 64 -11.35 6.95 -6.10
N ARG A 65 -11.57 7.96 -6.93
CA ARG A 65 -12.80 8.13 -7.70
C ARG A 65 -12.55 7.69 -9.14
N VAL A 66 -13.40 6.81 -9.64
CA VAL A 66 -13.35 6.29 -11.01
C VAL A 66 -14.59 6.81 -11.74
N PRO A 67 -14.44 7.81 -12.63
CA PRO A 67 -15.56 8.32 -13.40
C PRO A 67 -15.96 7.29 -14.47
N LEU A 68 -17.25 7.02 -14.58
CA LEU A 68 -17.85 6.18 -15.59
C LEU A 68 -18.79 7.05 -16.44
N SER A 69 -18.23 7.59 -17.53
CA SER A 69 -18.97 8.40 -18.51
C SER A 69 -19.66 7.52 -19.56
N ALA A 70 -20.06 8.10 -20.70
CA ALA A 70 -20.68 7.39 -21.83
C ALA A 70 -19.90 6.16 -22.36
N ALA A 71 -18.62 6.03 -22.02
CA ALA A 71 -17.84 4.83 -22.35
C ALA A 71 -18.33 3.61 -21.53
N PRO A 72 -18.49 2.43 -22.17
CA PRO A 72 -18.97 1.22 -21.49
C PRO A 72 -17.95 0.64 -20.49
N LEU A 73 -16.70 1.12 -20.51
CA LEU A 73 -15.59 0.66 -19.67
C LEU A 73 -14.76 1.86 -19.19
N SER A 74 -14.43 1.88 -17.91
CA SER A 74 -13.51 2.83 -17.29
C SER A 74 -12.47 2.09 -16.46
N ASN A 75 -11.23 2.56 -16.51
CA ASN A 75 -10.08 1.94 -15.87
C ASN A 75 -9.34 2.95 -15.01
N ALA A 76 -8.93 2.54 -13.81
CA ALA A 76 -8.03 3.30 -12.96
C ALA A 76 -6.94 2.39 -12.38
N SER A 77 -5.81 2.98 -11.96
CA SER A 77 -4.74 2.22 -11.32
C SER A 77 -4.21 2.91 -10.07
N VAL A 78 -3.81 2.14 -9.07
CA VAL A 78 -3.21 2.63 -7.83
C VAL A 78 -1.95 1.82 -7.55
N ASN A 79 -0.82 2.51 -7.41
CA ASN A 79 0.46 1.89 -7.08
C ASN A 79 0.80 2.14 -5.61
N VAL A 80 1.34 1.12 -4.94
CA VAL A 80 1.84 1.21 -3.56
C VAL A 80 3.23 0.59 -3.52
N SER A 81 4.25 1.40 -3.28
CA SER A 81 5.62 0.91 -3.04
C SER A 81 5.77 0.49 -1.58
N HIS A 82 6.61 -0.52 -1.33
CA HIS A 82 6.88 -1.07 0.01
C HIS A 82 5.59 -1.36 0.82
N PRO A 83 4.63 -2.08 0.24
CA PRO A 83 3.34 -2.35 0.88
C PRO A 83 3.49 -3.16 2.18
N ALA A 84 2.57 -2.97 3.12
CA ALA A 84 2.43 -3.91 4.22
C ALA A 84 2.00 -5.30 3.72
N PRO A 85 2.64 -6.39 4.17
CA PRO A 85 2.19 -7.74 3.87
C PRO A 85 0.91 -8.07 4.66
N GLY A 86 0.15 -9.04 4.17
CA GLY A 86 -1.08 -9.53 4.81
C GLY A 86 -2.34 -9.18 4.03
N ASP A 87 -3.46 -9.12 4.73
CA ASP A 87 -4.76 -8.91 4.10
C ASP A 87 -5.00 -7.44 3.76
N TRP A 88 -5.44 -7.17 2.54
CA TRP A 88 -5.88 -5.87 2.06
C TRP A 88 -7.33 -5.96 1.61
N PHE A 89 -8.10 -4.93 1.94
CA PHE A 89 -9.52 -4.86 1.64
C PHE A 89 -9.80 -3.70 0.69
N VAL A 90 -10.56 -4.00 -0.37
CA VAL A 90 -10.99 -3.03 -1.38
C VAL A 90 -12.50 -3.00 -1.40
N ALA A 91 -13.10 -1.83 -1.20
CA ALA A 91 -14.54 -1.65 -1.20
C ALA A 91 -14.95 -0.58 -2.21
N ALA A 92 -15.80 -0.94 -3.17
CA ALA A 92 -16.34 -0.01 -4.16
C ALA A 92 -17.79 0.35 -3.86
N HIS A 93 -18.09 1.64 -3.83
CA HIS A 93 -19.44 2.18 -3.82
C HIS A 93 -19.90 2.33 -5.27
N LEU A 94 -20.77 1.40 -5.70
CA LEU A 94 -21.39 1.45 -7.02
C LEU A 94 -22.66 2.30 -6.95
N PRO A 95 -23.07 2.92 -8.06
CA PRO A 95 -24.34 3.61 -8.11
C PRO A 95 -25.47 2.67 -7.66
N PRO A 96 -26.46 3.19 -6.93
CA PRO A 96 -27.60 2.39 -6.54
C PRO A 96 -28.27 1.83 -7.80
N SER A 97 -28.48 0.51 -7.84
CA SER A 97 -29.45 -0.07 -8.77
C SER A 97 -30.83 0.55 -8.47
N SER A 98 -31.71 0.74 -9.46
CA SER A 98 -33.09 1.18 -9.20
C SER A 98 -33.72 0.23 -8.18
N GLN A 99 -33.78 0.65 -6.91
CA GLN A 99 -34.42 -0.11 -5.82
C GLN A 99 -35.94 0.10 -5.83
N LYS A 100 -36.47 0.78 -6.86
CA LYS A 100 -37.89 0.93 -7.06
C LYS A 100 -38.46 -0.39 -7.59
N ILE A 101 -39.56 -0.84 -6.98
CA ILE A 101 -40.38 -1.91 -7.54
C ILE A 101 -41.03 -1.35 -8.81
N GLU A 102 -40.38 -1.57 -9.95
CA GLU A 102 -40.87 -1.14 -11.26
C GLU A 102 -41.31 -2.38 -12.04
N LEU A 103 -42.40 -2.24 -12.81
CA LEU A 103 -42.85 -3.28 -13.73
C LEU A 103 -41.70 -3.62 -14.68
N LYS A 104 -41.33 -4.90 -14.72
CA LYS A 104 -40.25 -5.44 -15.56
C LYS A 104 -40.45 -4.97 -17.00
N GLY A 105 -39.54 -4.11 -17.49
CA GLY A 105 -39.55 -3.61 -18.87
C GLY A 105 -39.93 -2.15 -19.08
N LEU A 106 -40.26 -1.37 -18.04
CA LEU A 106 -40.63 0.05 -18.19
C LEU A 106 -39.49 1.06 -17.89
N ALA A 107 -38.43 0.65 -17.20
CA ALA A 107 -37.32 1.52 -16.82
C ALA A 107 -35.96 0.94 -17.25
N PRO A 108 -35.02 1.77 -17.73
CA PRO A 108 -33.66 1.32 -18.02
C PRO A 108 -32.99 0.89 -16.72
N THR A 109 -32.67 -0.40 -16.63
CA THR A 109 -31.92 -0.95 -15.49
C THR A 109 -30.43 -0.83 -15.78
N CYS A 110 -29.78 0.14 -15.15
CA CYS A 110 -28.33 0.30 -15.22
C CYS A 110 -27.66 -0.76 -14.35
N ALA A 111 -26.91 -1.66 -14.98
CA ALA A 111 -26.11 -2.67 -14.30
C ALA A 111 -24.63 -2.30 -14.40
N TYR A 112 -23.95 -2.27 -13.25
CA TYR A 112 -22.53 -1.94 -13.14
C TYR A 112 -21.76 -3.13 -12.59
N VAL A 113 -20.66 -3.46 -13.26
CA VAL A 113 -19.72 -4.48 -12.85
C VAL A 113 -18.43 -3.79 -12.43
N PHE A 114 -17.89 -4.21 -11.29
CA PHE A 114 -16.59 -3.76 -10.81
C PHE A 114 -15.70 -4.97 -10.57
N GLN A 115 -14.56 -4.96 -11.24
CA GLN A 115 -13.55 -6.00 -11.21
C GLN A 115 -12.21 -5.37 -10.78
N PRO A 116 -11.82 -5.56 -9.51
CA PRO A 116 -10.49 -5.19 -9.04
C PRO A 116 -9.51 -6.34 -9.27
N ASP A 117 -8.39 -6.05 -9.93
CA ASP A 117 -7.26 -6.95 -10.07
C ASP A 117 -6.05 -6.44 -9.28
N LEU A 118 -5.30 -7.36 -8.68
CA LEU A 118 -4.08 -7.08 -7.93
C LEU A 118 -2.87 -7.67 -8.65
N LEU A 119 -1.92 -6.83 -9.05
CA LEU A 119 -0.59 -7.24 -9.47
C LEU A 119 0.42 -7.00 -8.35
N VAL A 120 1.24 -8.01 -8.10
CA VAL A 120 2.21 -8.05 -7.01
C VAL A 120 3.60 -8.27 -7.59
N THR A 121 4.50 -7.31 -7.38
CA THR A 121 5.92 -7.48 -7.68
C THR A 121 6.67 -7.80 -6.39
N ARG A 122 7.37 -8.93 -6.38
CA ARG A 122 8.17 -9.39 -5.24
C ARG A 122 9.65 -9.41 -5.61
N VAL A 123 10.50 -9.16 -4.62
CA VAL A 123 11.93 -9.38 -4.79
C VAL A 123 12.25 -10.85 -4.51
N VAL A 124 13.18 -11.42 -5.28
CA VAL A 124 13.66 -12.80 -5.09
C VAL A 124 14.97 -12.82 -4.32
N GLU A 125 15.90 -11.92 -4.67
CA GLU A 125 17.19 -11.77 -4.01
C GLU A 125 17.06 -10.77 -2.86
N ILE A 126 16.72 -11.28 -1.67
CA ILE A 126 16.66 -10.48 -0.44
C ILE A 126 17.74 -10.95 0.54
N SER A 127 18.64 -10.04 0.89
CA SER A 127 19.71 -10.33 1.84
C SER A 127 19.18 -10.28 3.27
N VAL A 128 19.55 -11.27 4.09
CA VAL A 128 19.15 -11.30 5.51
C VAL A 128 20.23 -10.63 6.34
N MET A 129 19.84 -9.63 7.11
CA MET A 129 20.68 -8.99 8.11
C MET A 129 20.50 -9.73 9.44
N GLU A 130 21.58 -10.28 9.96
CA GLU A 130 21.63 -10.86 11.29
C GLU A 130 21.93 -9.78 12.33
N PRO A 131 21.31 -9.80 13.52
CA PRO A 131 21.63 -8.87 14.59
C PRO A 131 23.12 -8.92 14.95
N ASP A 132 23.71 -7.75 15.15
CA ASP A 132 25.12 -7.56 15.55
C ASP A 132 26.18 -8.12 14.59
N VAL A 133 25.79 -8.57 13.39
CA VAL A 133 26.69 -9.04 12.33
C VAL A 133 26.68 -8.03 11.19
N PRO A 134 27.80 -7.32 10.92
CA PRO A 134 27.90 -6.44 9.76
C PRO A 134 27.76 -7.23 8.46
N LEU A 135 26.81 -6.82 7.61
CA LEU A 135 26.61 -7.40 6.29
C LEU A 135 27.27 -6.51 5.23
N PRO A 136 28.37 -6.95 4.59
CA PRO A 136 28.96 -6.23 3.47
C PRO A 136 27.98 -6.23 2.29
N HIS A 137 27.68 -5.05 1.75
CA HIS A 137 26.74 -4.92 0.65
C HIS A 137 27.24 -3.88 -0.36
N THR A 138 27.10 -4.18 -1.65
CA THR A 138 27.49 -3.27 -2.73
C THR A 138 26.22 -2.77 -3.42
N LEU A 139 25.99 -1.46 -3.37
CA LEU A 139 24.89 -0.82 -4.07
C LEU A 139 25.30 -0.55 -5.52
N LEU A 140 24.41 -0.94 -6.45
CA LEU A 140 24.55 -0.70 -7.88
C LEU A 140 23.50 0.33 -8.33
N SER A 141 23.10 0.31 -9.60
CA SER A 141 22.09 1.22 -10.16
C SER A 141 20.64 0.93 -9.73
N HIS A 142 20.40 -0.13 -8.97
CA HIS A 142 19.07 -0.55 -8.53
C HIS A 142 19.01 -0.64 -7.00
N PRO A 143 17.85 -0.37 -6.39
CA PRO A 143 17.68 -0.50 -4.96
C PRO A 143 17.96 -1.93 -4.53
N SER A 144 18.69 -2.07 -3.43
CA SER A 144 18.93 -3.35 -2.80
C SER A 144 17.93 -3.60 -1.70
N TYR A 145 17.40 -4.81 -1.66
CA TYR A 145 16.39 -5.21 -0.68
C TYR A 145 17.02 -6.12 0.36
N LEU A 146 16.89 -5.73 1.61
CA LEU A 146 17.35 -6.48 2.77
C LEU A 146 16.19 -6.72 3.72
N LYS A 147 16.36 -7.69 4.62
CA LYS A 147 15.42 -7.89 5.73
C LYS A 147 16.12 -8.25 7.02
N VAL A 148 15.55 -7.78 8.12
CA VAL A 148 15.98 -8.13 9.48
C VAL A 148 14.80 -8.72 10.23
N PHE A 149 15.03 -9.80 10.96
CA PHE A 149 14.02 -10.37 11.83
C PHE A 149 14.02 -9.65 13.18
N VAL A 150 12.85 -9.26 13.67
CA VAL A 150 12.69 -8.65 15.00
C VAL A 150 12.19 -9.73 15.96
N PRO A 151 13.03 -10.23 16.89
CA PRO A 151 12.61 -11.24 17.86
C PRO A 151 11.75 -10.62 18.98
N ASP A 152 11.12 -11.50 19.75
CA ASP A 152 10.38 -11.14 20.95
C ASP A 152 11.18 -10.30 21.94
N TYR A 153 10.46 -9.43 22.66
CA TYR A 153 10.99 -8.53 23.69
C TYR A 153 12.03 -7.50 23.19
N THR A 154 12.13 -7.31 21.87
CA THR A 154 12.99 -6.28 21.28
C THR A 154 12.45 -4.89 21.61
N ARG A 155 13.22 -4.08 22.35
CA ARG A 155 12.83 -2.72 22.72
C ARG A 155 13.13 -1.71 21.62
N GLU A 156 14.23 -1.92 20.91
CA GLU A 156 14.71 -1.02 19.88
C GLU A 156 15.44 -1.82 18.80
N LEU A 157 15.31 -1.36 17.56
CA LEU A 157 16.08 -1.87 16.43
C LEU A 157 16.94 -0.72 15.90
N LEU A 158 18.26 -0.86 16.00
CA LEU A 158 19.24 0.10 15.51
C LEU A 158 19.85 -0.42 14.20
N LEU A 159 19.64 0.32 13.11
CA LEU A 159 20.31 0.07 11.84
C LEU A 159 21.46 1.06 11.69
N GLU A 160 22.65 0.54 11.39
CA GLU A 160 23.88 1.32 11.32
C GLU A 160 24.60 1.04 10.01
N LEU A 161 24.91 2.11 9.26
CA LEU A 161 25.76 2.05 8.09
C LEU A 161 27.21 2.39 8.52
N ARG A 162 28.13 1.46 8.24
CA ARG A 162 29.56 1.56 8.57
C ARG A 162 30.41 1.48 7.30
N ASP A 163 31.58 2.11 7.35
CA ASP A 163 32.65 1.98 6.35
C ASP A 163 32.20 2.12 4.89
N CYS A 164 31.29 3.06 4.61
CA CYS A 164 30.81 3.25 3.26
C CYS A 164 31.83 3.96 2.38
N VAL A 165 32.11 3.37 1.21
CA VAL A 165 33.02 3.89 0.20
C VAL A 165 32.25 4.10 -1.11
N SER A 166 32.33 5.29 -1.68
CA SER A 166 31.71 5.64 -2.96
C SER A 166 32.78 6.01 -3.98
N SER A 167 32.69 5.45 -5.19
CA SER A 167 33.58 5.78 -6.30
C SER A 167 33.15 7.13 -6.92
N GLY A 168 33.70 8.24 -6.40
CA GLY A 168 33.53 9.57 -6.99
C GLY A 168 32.95 10.66 -6.08
N SER A 169 32.64 10.36 -4.81
CA SER A 169 32.17 11.35 -3.84
C SER A 169 32.94 11.27 -2.51
N LEU A 170 33.15 12.43 -1.87
CA LEU A 170 33.74 12.56 -0.52
C LEU A 170 32.78 12.09 0.60
N GLY A 171 31.60 11.59 0.24
CA GLY A 171 30.57 11.06 1.13
C GLY A 171 29.89 9.84 0.51
N CYS A 172 29.04 9.18 1.28
CA CYS A 172 28.27 8.03 0.86
C CYS A 172 26.80 8.46 0.73
N PRO A 173 26.32 8.77 -0.49
CA PRO A 173 24.93 9.18 -0.71
C PRO A 173 24.03 7.93 -0.71
N VAL A 174 23.69 7.44 0.47
CA VAL A 174 22.84 6.25 0.63
C VAL A 174 21.63 6.62 1.47
N SER A 175 20.46 6.22 0.98
CA SER A 175 19.19 6.28 1.67
C SER A 175 18.74 4.89 2.08
N LEU A 176 18.49 4.71 3.37
CA LEU A 176 17.88 3.51 3.92
C LEU A 176 16.42 3.78 4.23
N THR A 177 15.52 3.04 3.60
CA THR A 177 14.08 3.10 3.82
C THR A 177 13.62 1.84 4.54
N VAL A 178 12.95 1.99 5.68
CA VAL A 178 12.52 0.87 6.53
C VAL A 178 11.06 1.01 6.90
N GLY A 179 10.32 -0.09 6.80
CA GLY A 179 8.92 -0.16 7.20
C GLY A 179 7.94 -0.09 6.03
N PRO A 180 6.65 -0.37 6.29
CA PRO A 180 5.67 -0.53 5.23
C PRO A 180 4.76 0.69 5.01
N VAL A 181 4.10 0.70 3.86
CA VAL A 181 3.00 1.61 3.51
C VAL A 181 1.66 0.86 3.60
N THR A 182 0.68 1.43 4.30
CA THR A 182 -0.64 0.79 4.51
C THR A 182 -1.81 1.56 3.91
N LEU A 183 -1.58 2.76 3.37
CA LEU A 183 -2.56 3.71 2.80
C LEU A 183 -3.80 4.01 3.70
N PRO A 184 -4.09 5.28 4.04
CA PRO A 184 -3.33 6.49 3.69
C PRO A 184 -2.06 6.65 4.52
N SER A 185 -1.89 5.85 5.57
CA SER A 185 -0.73 5.93 6.46
C SER A 185 0.55 5.44 5.78
N ASN A 186 1.64 6.16 6.03
CA ASN A 186 3.00 5.77 5.67
C ASN A 186 3.81 5.58 6.96
N PHE A 187 4.22 4.33 7.23
CA PHE A 187 5.04 3.98 8.39
C PHE A 187 6.52 3.79 8.04
N GLN A 188 6.92 4.21 6.84
CA GLN A 188 8.32 4.22 6.43
C GLN A 188 9.13 5.21 7.25
N LYS A 189 10.35 4.82 7.57
CA LYS A 189 11.40 5.66 8.12
C LYS A 189 12.55 5.68 7.13
N VAL A 190 12.96 6.88 6.73
CA VAL A 190 14.02 7.09 5.75
C VAL A 190 15.21 7.74 6.47
N LEU A 191 16.38 7.13 6.33
CA LEU A 191 17.66 7.66 6.80
C LEU A 191 18.50 8.00 5.56
N THR A 192 18.79 9.28 5.35
CA THR A 192 19.69 9.74 4.29
C THR A 192 21.07 10.00 4.87
N CYS A 193 22.04 9.18 4.49
CA CYS A 193 23.45 9.41 4.76
C CYS A 193 24.02 10.19 3.57
N THR A 194 24.62 11.35 3.79
CA THR A 194 25.16 12.20 2.70
C THR A 194 26.57 12.72 2.99
N SER A 195 26.93 12.91 4.26
CA SER A 195 28.30 13.29 4.66
C SER A 195 28.61 12.90 6.11
N ALA A 196 29.89 12.90 6.47
CA ALA A 196 30.39 12.75 7.83
C ALA A 196 29.71 13.75 8.81
N PRO A 197 29.55 13.41 10.11
CA PRO A 197 30.27 12.35 10.84
C PRO A 197 29.57 10.98 10.84
N TRP A 198 30.38 9.94 10.64
CA TRP A 198 30.02 8.54 10.83
C TRP A 198 30.05 8.18 12.31
N PRO A 199 29.21 7.23 12.78
CA PRO A 199 28.33 6.34 12.01
C PRO A 199 26.92 6.88 11.74
N CYS A 200 26.35 6.53 10.58
CA CYS A 200 24.98 6.90 10.19
C CYS A 200 24.00 5.86 10.76
N ARG A 201 23.06 6.30 11.62
CA ARG A 201 22.24 5.42 12.46
C ARG A 201 20.75 5.74 12.36
N LEU A 202 19.92 4.71 12.23
CA LEU A 202 18.45 4.78 12.29
C LEU A 202 17.95 3.94 13.46
N LEU A 203 17.34 4.58 14.45
CA LEU A 203 16.72 3.93 15.58
C LEU A 203 15.21 3.78 15.36
N LEU A 204 14.72 2.55 15.50
CA LEU A 204 13.29 2.23 15.48
C LEU A 204 12.85 1.79 16.89
N PRO A 205 12.18 2.67 17.65
CA PRO A 205 11.70 2.33 18.98
C PRO A 205 10.49 1.40 18.90
N SER A 206 10.41 0.43 19.82
CA SER A 206 9.31 -0.52 19.97
C SER A 206 8.89 -1.20 18.65
N PRO A 207 9.81 -1.85 17.92
CA PRO A 207 9.47 -2.51 16.68
C PRO A 207 8.53 -3.71 16.96
N PRO A 208 7.50 -3.94 16.13
CA PRO A 208 6.63 -5.10 16.33
C PRO A 208 7.42 -6.43 16.29
N TRP A 209 7.26 -7.24 17.33
CA TRP A 209 7.97 -8.52 17.49
C TRP A 209 7.52 -9.59 16.50
N ASP A 210 8.31 -10.66 16.44
CA ASP A 210 8.10 -11.86 15.61
C ASP A 210 7.77 -11.57 14.16
N ARG A 211 8.43 -10.55 13.61
CA ARG A 211 8.16 -10.10 12.24
C ARG A 211 9.42 -9.64 11.56
N TRP A 212 9.52 -10.01 10.28
CA TRP A 212 10.50 -9.46 9.36
C TRP A 212 10.24 -7.97 9.11
N ARG A 213 11.31 -7.19 9.03
CA ARG A 213 11.32 -5.81 8.55
C ARG A 213 12.11 -5.73 7.28
N GLN A 214 11.46 -5.24 6.23
CA GLN A 214 12.11 -4.93 4.98
C GLN A 214 12.87 -3.61 5.13
N VAL A 215 14.10 -3.62 4.62
CA VAL A 215 15.02 -2.49 4.54
C VAL A 215 15.39 -2.35 3.07
N THR A 216 15.14 -1.19 2.48
CA THR A 216 15.56 -0.87 1.12
C THR A 216 16.73 0.10 1.20
N ALA A 217 17.80 -0.19 0.47
CA ALA A 217 18.97 0.67 0.37
C ALA A 217 19.11 1.17 -1.08
N GLU A 218 19.16 2.49 -1.24
CA GLU A 218 19.25 3.19 -2.54
C GLU A 218 20.23 4.36 -2.49
#